data_AF-A0A1G0GNC4-F1
#
_entry.id   AF-A0A1G0GNC4-F1
#
_cell.length_a   1.000
_cell.length_b   1.000
_cell.length_c   1.000
_cell.angle_alpha   90.00
_cell.angle_beta   90.00
_cell.angle_gamma   90.00
#
_symmetry.space_group_name_H-M   'P 1'
#
loop_
_entity.id
_entity.type
_entity.pdbx_description
1 polymer ?
#
loop_
_entity_poly.entity_id
_entity_poly.type
_entity_poly.pdbx_seq_one_letter_code
_entity_poly.pdbx_strand_id
1 'polypeptide(L)'
;MTSLKILQNRFQKNILNNNSDIEKSILSSKNLSASEQMQIYQNSYSERIILAMMQDFPTLCDSIGESAFRSLVIDYLKEFPSTNFNLRYVGKNLGKFILQKDKSFIKFANLAKQEYAEIIQSQ
;
A
#
# COMPACT_ATOMS: atom_id res chain seq x y z
N MET A 1 -25.93 -20.05 -4.92
CA MET A 1 -24.66 -19.68 -5.60
C MET A 1 -23.70 -19.01 -4.61
N THR A 2 -23.19 -19.75 -3.62
CA THR A 2 -22.47 -19.12 -2.49
C THR A 2 -21.30 -19.94 -1.94
N SER A 3 -20.95 -21.09 -2.52
CA SER A 3 -19.86 -21.93 -1.97
C SER A 3 -18.46 -21.55 -2.47
N LEU A 4 -18.31 -21.06 -3.71
CA LEU A 4 -16.99 -20.63 -4.23
C LEU A 4 -16.43 -19.39 -3.52
N LYS A 5 -17.28 -18.40 -3.21
CA LYS A 5 -16.87 -17.14 -2.54
C LYS A 5 -16.47 -17.37 -1.08
N ILE A 6 -17.09 -18.37 -0.43
CA ILE A 6 -16.76 -18.79 0.94
C ILE A 6 -15.49 -19.65 0.95
N LEU A 7 -15.30 -20.52 -0.05
CA LEU A 7 -14.07 -21.31 -0.19
C LEU A 7 -12.86 -20.43 -0.53
N GLN A 8 -13.04 -19.37 -1.32
CA GLN A 8 -12.00 -18.36 -1.62
C GLN A 8 -11.63 -17.51 -0.39
N ASN A 9 -12.62 -17.09 0.42
CA ASN A 9 -12.38 -16.41 1.70
C ASN A 9 -11.71 -17.29 2.77
N ARG A 10 -11.85 -18.62 2.68
CA ARG A 10 -11.15 -19.56 3.56
C ARG A 10 -9.75 -19.93 3.05
N PHE A 11 -9.54 -19.99 1.74
CA PHE A 11 -8.23 -20.23 1.14
C PHE A 11 -7.24 -19.09 1.38
N GLN A 12 -7.69 -17.83 1.31
CA GLN A 12 -6.85 -16.67 1.65
C GLN A 12 -6.47 -16.60 3.14
N LYS A 13 -7.21 -17.33 3.99
CA LYS A 13 -7.04 -17.44 5.44
C LYS A 13 -5.95 -18.45 5.86
N ASN A 14 -5.42 -19.27 4.95
CA ASN A 14 -4.53 -20.40 5.28
C ASN A 14 -3.10 -20.31 4.67
N ILE A 15 -2.86 -19.52 3.62
CA ILE A 15 -1.55 -19.51 2.93
C ILE A 15 -0.46 -18.71 3.67
N LEU A 16 -0.82 -17.81 4.60
CA LEU A 16 0.17 -17.12 5.46
C LEU A 16 0.46 -17.89 6.76
N ASN A 17 -0.04 -19.12 6.90
CA ASN A 17 0.50 -20.04 7.88
C ASN A 17 1.85 -20.54 7.35
N ASN A 18 2.88 -19.69 7.51
CA ASN A 18 4.27 -20.12 7.41
C ASN A 18 4.51 -21.07 8.61
N ASN A 19 4.66 -22.36 8.31
CA ASN A 19 5.36 -23.28 9.20
C ASN A 19 6.67 -22.60 9.66
N SER A 20 7.09 -22.63 10.91
CA SER A 20 6.75 -23.48 12.05
C SER A 20 7.41 -22.85 13.28
N ASP A 21 6.85 -23.04 14.48
CA ASP A 21 7.39 -22.70 15.82
C ASP A 21 7.06 -21.36 16.53
N ILE A 22 6.22 -20.47 16.00
CA ILE A 22 5.70 -19.32 16.81
C ILE A 22 4.30 -19.61 17.41
N GLU A 23 3.68 -20.73 17.04
CA GLU A 23 2.30 -21.14 17.39
C GLU A 23 2.00 -21.28 18.90
N LYS A 24 2.99 -21.21 19.81
CA LYS A 24 2.74 -21.41 21.25
C LYS A 24 2.75 -20.14 22.13
N SER A 25 3.17 -18.99 21.61
CA SER A 25 3.37 -17.80 22.48
C SER A 25 2.23 -16.76 22.40
N ILE A 26 1.53 -16.64 21.26
CA ILE A 26 0.52 -15.58 21.06
C ILE A 26 -0.87 -15.99 21.60
N LEU A 27 -0.98 -17.16 22.22
CA LEU A 27 -2.21 -17.61 22.91
C LEU A 27 -2.34 -17.08 24.35
N SER A 28 -1.41 -16.26 24.83
CA SER A 28 -1.42 -15.79 26.22
C SER A 28 -1.70 -14.29 26.31
N SER A 29 -2.97 -13.94 26.53
CA SER A 29 -3.43 -12.65 27.09
C SER A 29 -3.56 -11.44 26.16
N LYS A 30 -4.62 -11.43 25.36
CA LYS A 30 -5.73 -10.45 25.37
C LYS A 30 -6.40 -10.49 24.01
N ASN A 31 -7.67 -10.85 24.00
CA ASN A 31 -8.53 -10.79 22.81
C ASN A 31 -8.58 -9.34 22.30
N LEU A 32 -7.70 -8.99 21.37
CA LEU A 32 -7.82 -7.79 20.57
C LEU A 32 -9.20 -7.85 19.89
N SER A 33 -10.04 -6.85 20.17
CA SER A 33 -11.35 -6.70 19.57
C SER A 33 -11.23 -6.72 18.04
N ALA A 34 -12.29 -7.09 17.33
CA ALA A 34 -12.31 -7.10 15.86
C ALA A 34 -11.89 -5.73 15.27
N SER A 35 -12.13 -4.64 16.00
CA SER A 35 -11.67 -3.28 15.66
C SER A 35 -10.15 -3.11 15.77
N GLU A 36 -9.53 -3.63 16.84
CA GLU A 36 -8.07 -3.59 17.02
C GLU A 36 -7.35 -4.50 16.00
N GLN A 37 -7.92 -5.66 15.69
CA GLN A 37 -7.42 -6.53 14.61
C GLN A 37 -7.56 -5.85 13.24
N MET A 38 -8.67 -5.16 12.99
CA MET A 38 -8.88 -4.39 11.75
C MET A 38 -7.90 -3.22 11.65
N GLN A 39 -7.61 -2.50 12.74
CA GLN A 39 -6.59 -1.45 12.76
C GLN A 39 -5.19 -1.99 12.49
N ILE A 40 -4.82 -3.13 13.08
CA ILE A 40 -3.53 -3.78 12.79
C ILE A 40 -3.48 -4.20 11.30
N TYR A 41 -4.58 -4.75 10.76
CA TYR A 41 -4.67 -5.12 9.35
C TYR A 41 -4.57 -3.90 8.42
N GLN A 42 -5.28 -2.82 8.72
CA GLN A 42 -5.24 -1.55 7.98
C GLN A 42 -3.84 -0.93 8.04
N ASN A 43 -3.21 -0.88 9.22
CA ASN A 43 -1.85 -0.38 9.38
C ASN A 43 -0.85 -1.22 8.56
N SER A 44 -0.96 -2.55 8.61
CA SER A 44 -0.13 -3.44 7.77
C SER A 44 -0.37 -3.25 6.27
N TYR A 45 -1.58 -2.83 5.89
CA TYR A 45 -1.96 -2.60 4.49
C TYR A 45 -1.41 -1.27 3.99
N SER A 46 -1.47 -0.21 4.78
CA SER A 46 -0.83 1.09 4.50
C SER A 46 0.67 0.94 4.28
N GLU A 47 1.33 0.16 5.15
CA GLU A 47 2.76 -0.13 5.07
C GLU A 47 3.14 -0.87 3.78
N ARG A 48 2.34 -1.88 3.39
CA ARG A 48 2.52 -2.56 2.11
C ARG A 48 2.36 -1.62 0.93
N ILE A 49 1.40 -0.69 0.98
CA ILE A 49 1.23 0.31 -0.09
C ILE A 49 2.44 1.23 -0.15
N ILE A 50 2.93 1.73 0.99
CA ILE A 50 4.11 2.61 1.03
C ILE A 50 5.31 1.92 0.41
N LEU A 51 5.61 0.68 0.82
CA LEU A 51 6.73 -0.08 0.28
C LEU A 51 6.58 -0.38 -1.21
N ALA A 52 5.37 -0.72 -1.66
CA ALA A 52 5.10 -0.91 -3.09
C ALA A 52 5.32 0.39 -3.86
N MET A 53 4.85 1.53 -3.34
CA MET A 53 5.08 2.83 -3.97
C MET A 53 6.56 3.23 -3.99
N MET A 54 7.35 2.85 -3.00
CA MET A 54 8.81 3.08 -3.05
C MET A 54 9.48 2.27 -4.16
N GLN A 55 9.01 1.05 -4.42
CA GLN A 55 9.52 0.19 -5.50
C GLN A 55 9.05 0.63 -6.88
N ASP A 56 7.82 1.14 -6.96
CA ASP A 56 7.17 1.61 -8.18
C ASP A 56 7.69 2.99 -8.63
N PHE A 57 8.12 3.83 -7.68
CA PHE A 57 8.58 5.20 -7.93
C PHE A 57 10.01 5.43 -7.37
N PRO A 58 11.00 4.59 -7.75
CA PRO A 58 12.32 4.60 -7.12
C PRO A 58 13.07 5.91 -7.36
N THR A 59 12.99 6.49 -8.56
CA THR A 59 13.67 7.74 -8.90
C THR A 59 13.08 8.91 -8.14
N LEU A 60 11.74 8.96 -8.04
CA LEU A 60 11.08 9.98 -7.24
C LEU A 60 11.44 9.83 -5.76
N CYS A 61 11.43 8.61 -5.23
CA CYS A 61 11.83 8.31 -3.87
C CYS A 61 13.25 8.77 -3.57
N ASP A 62 14.22 8.44 -4.43
CA ASP A 62 15.62 8.85 -4.29
C ASP A 62 15.78 10.38 -4.38
N SER A 63 14.99 11.04 -5.25
CA SER A 63 15.10 12.48 -5.48
C SER A 63 14.66 13.35 -4.29
N ILE A 64 13.71 12.86 -3.48
CA ILE A 64 13.19 13.58 -2.31
C ILE A 64 13.59 12.94 -0.98
N GLY A 65 14.16 11.73 -1.01
CA GLY A 65 14.52 10.92 0.14
C GLY A 65 13.35 10.08 0.68
N GLU A 66 13.68 8.88 1.18
CA GLU A 66 12.69 7.89 1.63
C GLU A 66 11.71 8.42 2.69
N SER A 67 12.20 9.18 3.67
CA SER A 67 11.36 9.74 4.74
C SER A 67 10.33 10.75 4.23
N ALA A 68 10.74 11.60 3.27
CA ALA A 68 9.84 12.56 2.63
C ALA A 68 8.86 11.84 1.71
N PHE A 69 9.32 10.83 0.96
CA PHE A 69 8.48 10.02 0.09
C PHE A 69 7.41 9.25 0.86
N ARG A 70 7.77 8.60 1.97
CA ARG A 70 6.82 7.96 2.87
C ARG A 70 5.75 8.93 3.36
N SER A 71 6.16 10.12 3.81
CA SER A 71 5.23 11.15 4.28
C SER A 71 4.28 11.61 3.16
N LEU A 72 4.82 11.81 1.95
CA LEU A 72 4.05 12.13 0.75
C LEU A 72 3.00 11.06 0.45
N VAL A 73 3.37 9.77 0.49
CA VAL A 73 2.44 8.66 0.23
C VAL A 73 1.35 8.58 1.30
N ILE A 74 1.69 8.78 2.59
CA ILE A 74 0.70 8.81 3.66
C ILE A 74 -0.34 9.90 3.42
N ASP A 75 0.10 11.12 3.06
CA ASP A 75 -0.82 12.22 2.79
C ASP A 75 -1.62 12.01 1.50
N TYR A 76 -0.98 11.41 0.48
CA TYR A 76 -1.65 11.03 -0.75
C TYR A 76 -2.80 10.04 -0.49
N LEU A 77 -2.58 9.01 0.32
CA LEU A 77 -3.60 8.00 0.63
C LEU A 77 -4.77 8.54 1.45
N LYS A 78 -4.60 9.64 2.19
CA LYS A 78 -5.71 10.33 2.86
C LYS A 78 -6.65 11.00 1.85
N GLU A 79 -6.11 11.55 0.76
CA GLU A 79 -6.89 12.25 -0.27
C GLU A 79 -7.37 11.31 -1.38
N PHE A 80 -6.62 10.24 -1.66
CA PHE A 80 -6.91 9.22 -2.67
C PHE A 80 -6.91 7.83 -2.03
N PRO A 81 -7.91 7.49 -1.20
CA PRO A 81 -7.99 6.18 -0.56
C PRO A 81 -8.04 5.08 -1.63
N SER A 82 -7.13 4.11 -1.54
CA SER A 82 -7.12 2.98 -2.46
C SER A 82 -8.32 2.07 -2.20
N THR A 83 -9.31 2.09 -3.09
CA THR A 83 -10.48 1.19 -3.04
C THR A 83 -10.21 -0.16 -3.73
N ASN A 84 -9.07 -0.31 -4.39
CA ASN A 84 -8.77 -1.46 -5.24
C ASN A 84 -7.63 -2.28 -4.65
N PHE A 85 -7.78 -3.61 -4.68
CA PHE A 85 -6.71 -4.56 -4.31
C PHE A 85 -5.50 -4.53 -5.25
N ASN A 86 -5.59 -3.84 -6.38
CA ASN A 86 -4.51 -3.73 -7.34
C ASN A 86 -3.65 -2.50 -7.03
N LEU A 87 -2.50 -2.76 -6.39
CA LEU A 87 -1.51 -1.76 -6.00
C LEU A 87 -0.95 -0.97 -7.21
N ARG A 88 -0.97 -1.57 -8.41
CA ARG A 88 -0.42 -0.98 -9.65
C ARG A 88 -1.09 0.33 -10.06
N TYR A 89 -2.35 0.56 -9.66
CA TYR A 89 -3.09 1.78 -9.99
C TYR A 89 -3.07 2.82 -8.87
N VAL A 90 -2.47 2.49 -7.72
CA VAL A 90 -2.48 3.38 -6.54
C VAL A 90 -1.81 4.70 -6.88
N GLY A 91 -0.68 4.68 -7.58
CA GLY A 91 0.08 5.90 -7.92
C GLY A 91 -0.50 6.77 -9.04
N LYS A 92 -1.65 6.41 -9.64
CA LYS A 92 -2.20 7.10 -10.82
C LYS A 92 -2.34 8.62 -10.65
N ASN A 93 -2.73 9.07 -9.47
CA ASN A 93 -2.94 10.49 -9.19
C ASN A 93 -1.76 11.16 -8.47
N LEU A 94 -0.64 10.47 -8.25
CA LEU A 94 0.48 10.97 -7.45
C LEU A 94 1.05 12.27 -8.03
N GLY A 95 1.31 12.32 -9.34
CA GLY A 95 1.80 13.54 -10.00
C GLY A 95 0.79 14.71 -9.95
N LYS A 96 -0.51 14.43 -9.96
CA LYS A 96 -1.55 15.46 -9.78
C LYS A 96 -1.55 15.98 -8.35
N PHE A 97 -1.45 15.08 -7.38
CA PHE A 97 -1.40 15.40 -5.96
C PHE A 97 -0.19 16.27 -5.60
N ILE A 98 1.00 15.96 -6.13
CA ILE A 98 2.20 16.78 -5.92
C ILE A 98 1.97 18.24 -6.35
N LEU A 99 1.39 18.45 -7.54
CA LEU A 99 1.07 19.79 -8.05
C LEU A 99 -0.03 20.51 -7.25
N GLN A 100 -0.91 19.77 -6.59
CA GLN A 100 -1.92 20.35 -5.69
C GLN A 100 -1.29 20.87 -4.40
N LYS A 101 -0.22 20.23 -3.90
CA LYS A 101 0.53 20.71 -2.73
C LYS A 101 1.37 21.94 -3.06
N ASP A 102 2.12 21.90 -4.16
CA ASP A 102 2.84 23.07 -4.66
C ASP A 102 3.12 22.93 -6.18
N LYS A 103 2.79 23.97 -6.94
CA LYS A 103 3.06 24.02 -8.38
C LYS A 103 4.55 24.12 -8.69
N SER A 104 5.37 24.61 -7.76
CA SER A 104 6.83 24.69 -7.90
C SER A 104 7.48 23.31 -8.03
N PHE A 105 6.80 22.25 -7.55
CA PHE A 105 7.25 20.86 -7.59
C PHE A 105 6.98 20.14 -8.92
N ILE A 106 6.81 20.89 -10.01
CA ILE A 106 6.50 20.34 -11.34
C ILE A 106 7.51 19.28 -11.82
N LYS A 107 8.78 19.39 -11.43
CA LYS A 107 9.81 18.38 -11.76
C LYS A 107 9.48 17.02 -11.13
N PHE A 108 9.14 16.99 -9.85
CA PHE A 108 8.76 15.76 -9.13
C PHE A 108 7.42 15.20 -9.62
N ALA A 109 6.47 16.08 -9.94
CA ALA A 109 5.20 15.69 -10.52
C ALA A 109 5.33 15.03 -11.90
N ASN A 110 6.26 15.53 -12.74
CA ASN A 110 6.55 14.94 -14.03
C ASN A 110 7.27 13.60 -13.87
N LEU A 111 8.20 13.50 -12.93
CA LEU A 111 8.88 12.24 -12.59
C LEU A 111 7.86 11.17 -12.16
N ALA A 112 6.95 11.51 -11.25
CA ALA A 112 5.86 10.62 -10.84
C ALA A 112 5.02 10.13 -12.03
N LYS A 113 4.68 11.02 -12.97
CA LYS A 113 3.89 10.64 -14.15
C LYS A 113 4.65 9.72 -15.10
N GLN A 114 5.96 9.94 -15.24
CA GLN A 114 6.81 9.13 -16.09
C GLN A 114 6.95 7.71 -15.53
N GLU A 115 7.36 7.57 -14.26
CA GLU A 115 7.50 6.27 -13.61
C GLU A 115 6.16 5.51 -13.63
N TYR A 116 5.05 6.20 -13.36
CA TYR A 116 3.73 5.58 -13.48
C TYR A 116 3.40 5.08 -14.90
N ALA A 117 3.82 5.80 -15.95
CA ALA A 117 3.61 5.34 -17.32
C ALA A 117 4.40 4.05 -17.60
N GLU A 118 5.65 3.95 -17.11
CA GLU A 118 6.49 2.76 -17.25
C GLU A 118 5.90 1.53 -16.53
N ILE A 119 5.32 1.73 -15.34
CA ILE A 119 4.59 0.68 -14.60
C ILE A 119 3.42 0.13 -15.43
N ILE A 120 2.72 0.98 -16.17
CA ILE A 120 1.54 0.57 -16.96
C ILE A 120 1.95 -0.04 -18.31
N GLN A 121 3.06 0.40 -18.91
CA GLN A 121 3.55 -0.04 -20.21
C GLN A 121 4.36 -1.34 -20.21
N SER A 122 4.87 -1.77 -19.04
CA SER A 122 5.62 -3.03 -18.86
C SER A 122 4.72 -4.28 -18.95
N GLN A 123 3.99 -4.42 -20.07
CA GLN A 123 3.10 -5.53 -20.43
C GLN A 123 3.43 -6.08 -21.81
#